data_AF-A0A8S9ZQ16-F1
#
_entry.id   AF-A0A8S9ZQ16-F1
#
_cell.length_a   1.000
_cell.length_b   1.000
_cell.length_c   1.000
_cell.angle_alpha   90.00
_cell.angle_beta   90.00
_cell.angle_gamma   90.00
#
_symmetry.space_group_name_H-M   'P 1'
#
loop_
_entity.id
_entity.type
_entity.pdbx_description
1 polymer ?
#
loop_
_entity_poly.entity_id
_entity_poly.type
_entity_poly.pdbx_seq_one_letter_code
_entity_poly.pdbx_strand_id
1 'polypeptide(L)'
;MKFKQRPREEQAEPDETEEATFAAENFGIDVEQQLTALTKPRVRVGNEWVSKGQNLDQVNWAIGAMSKALYARVFEWLVKKCNLTLDQKGLSRDSFIGVLDIAGFEIFDFNSFEQLWINFVNEKLQQFFNHHMFVLEQEEYAREGIAWTFIDFGLDLQACIKLIEKPMGIISMLDEECIVPKASDLTYAQKLTDQHLGKHPNFEKPKPPKGKQGEAAEANN
;
A
#
# COMPACT_ATOMS: atom_id res chain seq x y z
N MET A 1 -12.48 -21.24 -2.43
CA MET A 1 -11.97 -22.61 -2.20
C MET A 1 -12.02 -22.87 -0.71
N LYS A 2 -12.46 -24.04 -0.26
CA LYS A 2 -12.53 -24.38 1.17
C LYS A 2 -11.47 -25.40 1.56
N PHE A 3 -10.85 -25.16 2.71
CA PHE A 3 -9.84 -26.02 3.31
C PHE A 3 -10.24 -26.30 4.76
N LYS A 4 -9.79 -27.44 5.26
CA LYS A 4 -9.98 -27.85 6.65
C LYS A 4 -8.67 -28.31 7.25
N GLN A 5 -8.67 -28.44 8.57
CA GLN A 5 -7.56 -28.95 9.34
C GLN A 5 -8.08 -30.03 10.27
N ARG A 6 -7.48 -31.23 10.20
CA ARG A 6 -7.92 -32.36 11.04
C ARG A 6 -7.50 -32.13 12.49
N PRO A 7 -8.24 -32.67 13.48
CA PRO A 7 -7.85 -32.55 14.88
C PRO A 7 -6.43 -33.06 15.11
N ARG A 8 -5.58 -32.24 15.72
CA ARG A 8 -4.16 -32.51 16.03
C ARG A 8 -3.20 -32.54 14.82
N GLU A 9 -3.65 -32.16 13.62
CA GLU A 9 -2.76 -31.91 12.49
C GLU A 9 -2.61 -30.40 12.27
N GLU A 10 -1.41 -29.93 11.95
CA GLU A 10 -1.17 -28.52 11.58
C GLU A 10 -1.39 -28.25 10.08
N GLN A 11 -1.41 -29.30 9.26
CA GLN A 11 -1.50 -29.21 7.82
C GLN A 11 -2.96 -29.02 7.37
N ALA A 12 -3.19 -28.07 6.48
CA ALA A 12 -4.46 -27.90 5.79
C ALA A 12 -4.63 -28.93 4.66
N GLU A 13 -5.86 -29.42 4.50
CA GLU A 13 -6.30 -30.27 3.40
C GLU A 13 -7.53 -29.68 2.70
N PRO A 14 -7.72 -29.94 1.39
CA PRO A 14 -8.93 -29.51 0.69
C PRO A 14 -10.19 -30.12 1.33
N ASP A 15 -11.22 -29.32 1.55
CA ASP A 15 -12.50 -29.81 2.07
C ASP A 15 -13.47 -30.17 0.93
N GLU A 16 -13.57 -29.27 -0.06
CA GLU A 16 -14.34 -29.40 -1.29
C GLU A 16 -13.48 -28.93 -2.47
N THR A 17 -13.54 -29.62 -3.61
CA THR A 17 -12.68 -29.33 -4.77
C THR A 17 -13.39 -28.62 -5.91
N GLU A 18 -14.72 -28.46 -5.89
CA GLU A 18 -15.48 -27.88 -7.02
C GLU A 18 -14.98 -26.48 -7.42
N GLU A 19 -14.82 -25.58 -6.44
CA GLU A 19 -14.31 -24.23 -6.68
C GLU A 19 -12.85 -24.24 -7.16
N ALA A 20 -12.04 -25.21 -6.72
CA ALA A 20 -10.66 -25.36 -7.14
C ALA A 20 -10.57 -25.88 -8.58
N THR A 21 -11.41 -26.85 -8.95
CA THR A 21 -11.53 -27.36 -10.33
C THR A 21 -11.95 -26.23 -11.27
N PHE A 22 -12.98 -25.47 -10.91
CA PHE A 22 -13.42 -24.33 -11.72
C PHE A 22 -12.30 -23.28 -11.91
N ALA A 23 -11.57 -22.95 -10.85
CA ALA A 23 -10.43 -22.05 -10.96
C ALA A 23 -9.32 -22.62 -11.87
N ALA A 24 -9.00 -23.91 -11.72
CA ALA A 24 -7.98 -24.61 -12.51
C ALA A 24 -8.33 -24.61 -14.00
N GLU A 25 -9.58 -24.87 -14.35
CA GLU A 25 -10.09 -24.83 -15.73
C GLU A 25 -9.92 -23.43 -16.36
N ASN A 26 -10.27 -22.37 -15.63
CA ASN A 26 -10.11 -20.99 -16.11
C ASN A 26 -8.65 -20.59 -16.27
N PHE A 27 -7.76 -21.12 -15.43
CA PHE A 27 -6.31 -20.90 -15.57
C PHE A 27 -5.63 -21.84 -16.56
N GLY A 28 -6.32 -22.88 -17.03
CA GLY A 28 -5.74 -23.92 -17.89
C GLY A 28 -4.65 -24.73 -17.21
N ILE A 29 -4.79 -25.00 -15.90
CA ILE A 29 -3.82 -25.76 -15.08
C ILE A 29 -4.44 -27.03 -14.49
N ASP A 30 -3.59 -27.92 -14.00
CA ASP A 30 -4.03 -29.13 -13.30
C ASP A 30 -4.49 -28.83 -11.87
N VAL A 31 -5.65 -29.37 -11.47
CA VAL A 31 -6.26 -29.11 -10.16
C VAL A 31 -5.45 -29.72 -9.01
N GLU A 32 -4.85 -30.91 -9.19
CA GLU A 32 -4.04 -31.54 -8.15
C GLU A 32 -2.75 -30.76 -7.91
N GLN A 33 -2.11 -30.26 -8.98
CA GLN A 33 -0.94 -29.39 -8.89
C GLN A 33 -1.27 -28.07 -8.20
N GLN A 34 -2.40 -27.44 -8.52
CA GLN A 34 -2.84 -26.21 -7.86
C GLN A 34 -3.04 -26.43 -6.35
N LEU A 35 -3.78 -27.47 -5.96
CA LEU A 35 -4.04 -27.78 -4.56
C LEU A 35 -2.76 -28.15 -3.80
N THR A 36 -1.86 -28.89 -4.44
CA THR A 36 -0.54 -29.23 -3.87
C THR A 36 0.33 -27.98 -3.71
N ALA A 37 0.34 -27.07 -4.67
CA ALA A 37 1.09 -25.82 -4.58
C ALA A 37 0.59 -24.90 -3.46
N LEU A 38 -0.71 -24.87 -3.20
CA LEU A 38 -1.32 -24.09 -2.12
C LEU A 38 -1.05 -24.70 -0.74
N THR A 39 -1.22 -26.02 -0.60
CA THR A 39 -1.12 -26.70 0.71
C THR A 39 0.31 -27.09 1.08
N LYS A 40 1.16 -27.37 0.09
CA LYS A 40 2.53 -27.88 0.25
C LYS A 40 3.53 -27.20 -0.72
N PRO A 41 3.63 -25.86 -0.71
CA PRO A 41 4.57 -25.13 -1.56
C PRO A 41 6.01 -25.61 -1.35
N ARG A 42 6.83 -25.49 -2.39
CA ARG A 42 8.26 -25.80 -2.33
C ARG A 42 9.04 -24.53 -2.04
N VAL A 43 9.91 -24.58 -1.04
CA VAL A 43 10.80 -23.47 -0.66
C VAL A 43 12.24 -23.89 -0.95
N ARG A 44 13.02 -22.99 -1.53
CA ARG A 44 14.44 -23.21 -1.79
C ARG A 44 15.26 -22.89 -0.54
N VAL A 45 15.96 -23.88 -0.01
CA VAL A 45 16.86 -23.74 1.14
C VAL A 45 18.27 -24.09 0.66
N GLY A 46 19.10 -23.07 0.47
CA GLY A 46 20.39 -23.23 -0.21
C GLY A 46 20.23 -23.75 -1.64
N ASN A 47 20.70 -24.97 -1.90
CA ASN A 47 20.64 -25.61 -3.22
C ASN A 47 19.50 -26.64 -3.37
N GLU A 48 18.72 -26.89 -2.31
CA GLU A 48 17.67 -27.91 -2.31
C GLU A 48 16.27 -27.30 -2.25
N TRP A 49 15.29 -28.06 -2.74
CA TRP A 49 13.87 -27.70 -2.69
C TRP A 49 13.15 -28.58 -1.68
N VAL A 50 12.65 -27.97 -0.62
CA VAL A 50 11.95 -28.65 0.47
C VAL A 50 10.46 -28.32 0.40
N SER A 51 9.60 -29.32 0.61
CA SER A 51 8.16 -29.10 0.73
C SER A 51 7.84 -28.53 2.11
N LYS A 52 7.12 -27.41 2.14
CA LYS A 52 6.69 -26.75 3.37
C LYS A 52 5.18 -26.93 3.51
N GLY A 53 4.75 -27.58 4.59
CA GLY A 53 3.34 -27.67 4.93
C GLY A 53 2.76 -26.31 5.30
N GLN A 54 1.48 -26.08 5.00
CA GLN A 54 0.74 -24.86 5.33
C GLN A 54 -0.46 -25.19 6.21
N ASN A 55 -0.69 -24.36 7.22
CA ASN A 55 -1.90 -24.44 8.03
C ASN A 55 -3.08 -23.72 7.34
N LEU A 56 -4.28 -23.80 7.93
CA LEU A 56 -5.50 -23.28 7.32
C LEU A 56 -5.39 -21.77 7.01
N ASP A 57 -4.91 -20.99 7.97
CA ASP A 57 -4.78 -19.53 7.83
C ASP A 57 -3.77 -19.16 6.74
N GLN A 58 -2.63 -19.85 6.69
CA GLN A 58 -1.60 -19.64 5.67
C GLN A 58 -2.13 -19.92 4.25
N VAL A 59 -2.93 -20.97 4.06
CA VAL A 59 -3.56 -21.27 2.77
C VAL A 59 -4.56 -20.16 2.40
N ASN A 60 -5.38 -19.71 3.35
CA ASN A 60 -6.34 -18.62 3.12
C ASN A 60 -5.64 -17.30 2.76
N TRP A 61 -4.56 -16.96 3.48
CA TRP A 61 -3.73 -15.79 3.16
C TRP A 61 -3.09 -15.91 1.79
N ALA A 62 -2.56 -17.08 1.42
CA ALA A 62 -1.98 -17.31 0.11
C ALA A 62 -3.00 -17.14 -1.03
N ILE A 63 -4.23 -17.63 -0.85
CA ILE A 63 -5.32 -17.46 -1.83
C ILE A 63 -5.73 -16.00 -1.97
N GLY A 64 -5.90 -15.29 -0.85
CA GLY A 64 -6.22 -13.87 -0.85
C GLY A 64 -5.12 -13.04 -1.51
N ALA A 65 -3.86 -13.32 -1.18
CA ALA A 65 -2.69 -12.66 -1.78
C ALA A 65 -2.58 -12.95 -3.29
N MET A 66 -2.72 -14.21 -3.69
CA MET A 66 -2.67 -14.61 -5.11
C MET A 66 -3.79 -13.94 -5.92
N SER A 67 -5.02 -13.90 -5.39
CA SER A 67 -6.16 -13.25 -6.04
C SER A 67 -5.89 -11.75 -6.26
N LYS A 68 -5.46 -11.04 -5.20
CA LYS A 68 -5.08 -9.61 -5.30
C LYS A 68 -3.97 -9.39 -6.33
N ALA A 69 -2.94 -10.23 -6.29
CA ALA A 69 -1.77 -10.08 -7.14
C ALA A 69 -2.05 -10.44 -8.61
N LEU A 70 -2.96 -11.38 -8.88
CA LEU A 70 -3.42 -11.70 -10.23
C LEU A 70 -4.22 -10.52 -10.80
N TYR A 71 -5.19 -10.02 -10.05
CA TYR A 71 -6.02 -8.89 -10.47
C TYR A 71 -5.15 -7.66 -10.78
N ALA A 72 -4.21 -7.31 -9.90
CA ALA A 72 -3.28 -6.21 -10.13
C ALA A 72 -2.48 -6.35 -11.44
N ARG A 73 -1.98 -7.55 -11.75
CA ARG A 73 -1.25 -7.82 -13.00
C ARG A 73 -2.14 -7.74 -14.24
N VAL A 74 -3.37 -8.24 -14.15
CA VAL A 74 -4.35 -8.13 -15.24
C VAL A 74 -4.72 -6.67 -15.49
N PHE A 75 -4.95 -5.89 -14.44
CA PHE A 75 -5.23 -4.46 -14.55
C PHE A 75 -4.06 -3.71 -15.20
N GLU A 76 -2.81 -3.94 -14.76
CA GLU A 76 -1.62 -3.37 -15.38
C GLU A 76 -1.49 -3.77 -16.86
N TRP A 77 -1.78 -5.02 -17.19
CA TRP A 77 -1.79 -5.51 -18.57
C TRP A 77 -2.86 -4.81 -19.43
N LEU A 78 -4.07 -4.61 -18.90
CA LEU A 78 -5.14 -3.88 -19.59
C LEU A 78 -4.71 -2.45 -19.90
N VAL A 79 -4.14 -1.73 -18.93
CA VAL A 79 -3.60 -0.37 -19.14
C VAL A 79 -2.54 -0.37 -20.23
N LYS A 80 -1.60 -1.33 -20.22
CA LYS A 80 -0.59 -1.47 -21.29
C LYS A 80 -1.22 -1.71 -22.67
N LYS A 81 -2.28 -2.52 -22.76
CA LYS A 81 -2.99 -2.78 -24.02
C LYS A 81 -3.72 -1.55 -24.54
N CYS A 82 -4.36 -0.77 -23.66
CA CYS A 82 -4.94 0.52 -24.02
C CYS A 82 -3.86 1.48 -24.54
N ASN A 83 -2.73 1.61 -23.83
CA ASN A 83 -1.63 2.49 -24.22
C ASN A 83 -1.04 2.11 -25.59
N LEU A 84 -0.88 0.82 -25.89
CA LEU A 84 -0.43 0.37 -27.21
C LEU A 84 -1.37 0.77 -28.35
N THR A 85 -2.67 0.84 -28.07
CA THR A 85 -3.67 1.26 -29.07
C THR A 85 -3.63 2.78 -29.30
N LEU A 86 -3.33 3.53 -28.24
CA LEU A 86 -3.22 4.99 -28.28
C LEU A 86 -1.86 5.48 -28.83
N ASP A 87 -0.84 4.61 -28.86
CA ASP A 87 0.51 4.86 -29.37
C ASP A 87 0.54 4.91 -30.92
N GLN A 88 -0.09 5.93 -31.51
CA GLN A 88 -0.11 6.13 -32.96
C GLN A 88 1.27 6.55 -33.49
N LYS A 89 1.77 5.83 -34.50
CA LYS A 89 3.04 6.12 -35.18
C LYS A 89 2.90 7.26 -36.20
N GLY A 90 3.98 7.99 -36.44
CA GLY A 90 4.07 8.95 -37.55
C GLY A 90 3.91 10.42 -37.16
N LEU A 91 3.65 10.72 -35.88
CA LEU A 91 3.67 12.07 -35.32
C LEU A 91 4.75 12.18 -34.26
N SER A 92 5.52 13.29 -34.26
CA SER A 92 6.41 13.62 -33.15
C SER A 92 5.60 13.96 -31.90
N ARG A 93 6.15 13.62 -30.74
CA ARG A 93 5.53 13.91 -29.43
C ARG A 93 6.40 14.91 -28.72
N ASP A 94 6.10 16.19 -28.96
CA ASP A 94 6.91 17.28 -28.44
C ASP A 94 6.42 17.73 -27.04
N SER A 95 5.12 17.57 -26.76
CA SER A 95 4.48 17.97 -25.50
C SER A 95 3.32 17.04 -25.13
N PHE A 96 2.89 17.07 -23.87
CA PHE A 96 1.66 16.42 -23.40
C PHE A 96 0.92 17.29 -22.37
N ILE A 97 -0.38 17.05 -22.22
CA ILE A 97 -1.20 17.58 -21.11
C ILE A 97 -1.64 16.38 -20.28
N GLY A 98 -1.18 16.30 -19.04
CA GLY A 98 -1.58 15.25 -18.10
C GLY A 98 -2.85 15.65 -17.37
N VAL A 99 -3.85 14.76 -17.36
CA VAL A 99 -5.05 14.90 -16.52
C VAL A 99 -4.91 13.92 -15.36
N LEU A 100 -4.90 14.44 -14.14
CA LEU A 100 -4.81 13.65 -12.91
C LEU A 100 -6.20 13.52 -12.30
N ASP A 101 -6.67 12.28 -12.12
CA ASP A 101 -7.88 11.93 -11.39
C ASP A 101 -7.52 10.93 -10.29
N ILE A 102 -7.61 11.36 -9.04
CA ILE A 102 -7.23 10.61 -7.85
C ILE A 102 -8.11 11.04 -6.67
N ALA A 103 -8.33 10.11 -5.72
CA ALA A 103 -9.07 10.41 -4.50
C ALA A 103 -8.36 11.47 -3.63
N GLY A 104 -9.16 12.26 -2.90
CA GLY A 104 -8.69 13.23 -1.92
C GLY A 104 -8.23 12.59 -0.61
N PHE A 105 -8.02 13.41 0.43
CA PHE A 105 -7.74 12.94 1.78
C PHE A 105 -8.88 12.04 2.32
N GLU A 106 -8.50 10.94 2.97
CA GLU A 106 -9.40 10.00 3.61
C GLU A 106 -9.19 10.01 5.14
N ILE A 107 -10.28 10.26 5.87
CA ILE A 107 -10.31 10.20 7.33
C ILE A 107 -11.54 9.38 7.73
N PHE A 108 -11.30 8.13 8.13
CA PHE A 108 -12.34 7.19 8.54
C PHE A 108 -12.29 6.89 10.04
N ASP A 109 -13.23 6.09 10.52
CA ASP A 109 -13.22 5.57 11.90
C ASP A 109 -12.02 4.64 12.15
N PHE A 110 -11.58 3.90 11.12
CA PHE A 110 -10.37 3.09 11.11
C PHE A 110 -9.51 3.47 9.91
N ASN A 111 -8.26 3.88 10.16
CA ASN A 111 -7.33 4.31 9.13
C ASN A 111 -6.12 3.37 9.18
N SER A 112 -5.86 2.69 8.06
CA SER A 112 -4.79 1.70 7.92
C SER A 112 -3.65 2.24 7.06
N PHE A 113 -2.76 1.35 6.65
CA PHE A 113 -1.68 1.61 5.70
C PHE A 113 -2.16 2.28 4.41
N GLU A 114 -3.33 1.90 3.89
CA GLU A 114 -3.92 2.48 2.69
C GLU A 114 -4.23 3.97 2.87
N GLN A 115 -4.83 4.35 4.00
CA GLN A 115 -5.14 5.74 4.33
C GLN A 115 -3.86 6.56 4.51
N LEU A 116 -2.80 5.98 5.09
CA LEU A 116 -1.50 6.65 5.18
C LEU A 116 -0.97 7.02 3.80
N TRP A 117 -1.01 6.10 2.83
CA TRP A 117 -0.51 6.37 1.47
C TRP A 117 -1.34 7.40 0.72
N ILE A 118 -2.66 7.29 0.72
CA ILE A 118 -3.51 8.26 0.00
C ILE A 118 -3.41 9.65 0.61
N ASN A 119 -3.34 9.76 1.94
CA ASN A 119 -3.13 11.04 2.62
C ASN A 119 -1.73 11.59 2.37
N PHE A 120 -0.69 10.75 2.33
CA PHE A 120 0.66 11.19 1.98
C PHE A 120 0.74 11.73 0.55
N VAL A 121 0.10 11.07 -0.41
CA VAL A 121 0.00 11.56 -1.80
C VAL A 121 -0.73 12.90 -1.84
N ASN A 122 -1.84 13.03 -1.13
CA ASN A 122 -2.59 14.29 -1.08
C ASN A 122 -1.81 15.43 -0.40
N GLU A 123 -1.01 15.13 0.62
CA GLU A 123 -0.11 16.10 1.25
C GLU A 123 0.91 16.65 0.24
N LYS A 124 1.49 15.78 -0.59
CA LYS A 124 2.39 16.15 -1.70
C LYS A 124 1.67 16.96 -2.79
N LEU A 125 0.46 16.56 -3.17
CA LEU A 125 -0.34 17.29 -4.17
C LEU A 125 -0.71 18.69 -3.67
N GLN A 126 -1.09 18.81 -2.40
CA GLN A 126 -1.38 20.10 -1.78
C GLN A 126 -0.12 20.97 -1.69
N GLN A 127 1.04 20.40 -1.34
CA GLN A 127 2.31 21.12 -1.38
C GLN A 127 2.63 21.63 -2.79
N PHE A 128 2.42 20.80 -3.82
CA PHE A 128 2.63 21.18 -5.21
C PHE A 128 1.69 22.32 -5.64
N PHE A 129 0.39 22.22 -5.31
CA PHE A 129 -0.59 23.26 -5.58
C PHE A 129 -0.20 24.58 -4.91
N ASN A 130 0.13 24.54 -3.62
CA ASN A 130 0.60 25.69 -2.86
C ASN A 130 1.79 26.32 -3.59
N HIS A 131 2.88 25.58 -3.80
CA HIS A 131 4.06 26.10 -4.47
C HIS A 131 3.75 26.75 -5.83
N HIS A 132 2.96 26.09 -6.68
CA HIS A 132 2.63 26.60 -8.00
C HIS A 132 1.80 27.89 -7.95
N MET A 133 0.76 27.92 -7.11
CA MET A 133 -0.07 29.11 -6.91
C MET A 133 0.78 30.28 -6.41
N PHE A 134 1.69 30.05 -5.46
CA PHE A 134 2.53 31.11 -4.89
C PHE A 134 3.55 31.66 -5.88
N VAL A 135 4.13 30.82 -6.75
CA VAL A 135 5.03 31.30 -7.80
C VAL A 135 4.29 32.25 -8.74
N LEU A 136 3.07 31.88 -9.16
CA LEU A 136 2.25 32.73 -10.02
C LEU A 136 1.85 34.04 -9.35
N GLU A 137 1.45 34.02 -8.07
CA GLU A 137 1.15 35.24 -7.33
C GLU A 137 2.37 36.17 -7.21
N GLN A 138 3.56 35.62 -6.95
CA GLN A 138 4.80 36.40 -6.86
C GLN A 138 5.15 37.07 -8.18
N GLU A 139 5.02 36.34 -9.30
CA GLU A 139 5.22 36.90 -10.63
C GLU A 139 4.25 38.04 -10.94
N GLU A 140 3.00 37.95 -10.47
CA GLU A 140 2.00 39.00 -10.62
C GLU A 140 2.32 40.23 -9.77
N TYR A 141 2.64 40.05 -8.48
CA TYR A 141 3.04 41.16 -7.60
C TYR A 141 4.29 41.89 -8.14
N ALA A 142 5.27 41.15 -8.65
CA ALA A 142 6.46 41.73 -9.27
C ALA A 142 6.13 42.51 -10.55
N ARG A 143 5.20 42.00 -11.37
CA ARG A 143 4.74 42.68 -12.59
C ARG A 143 4.03 44.00 -12.28
N GLU A 144 3.21 44.02 -11.23
CA GLU A 144 2.47 45.20 -10.77
C GLU A 144 3.33 46.16 -9.91
N GLY A 145 4.59 45.81 -9.63
CA GLY A 145 5.49 46.64 -8.82
C GLY A 145 5.07 46.76 -7.35
N ILE A 146 4.30 45.80 -6.84
CA ILE A 146 3.82 45.78 -5.47
C ILE A 146 4.88 45.13 -4.57
N ALA A 147 5.27 45.81 -3.51
CA ALA A 147 6.21 45.27 -2.53
C ALA A 147 5.59 44.06 -1.81
N TRP A 148 6.18 42.88 -2.03
CA TRP A 148 5.75 41.63 -1.40
C TRP A 148 6.82 41.12 -0.43
N THR A 149 6.40 40.68 0.76
CA THR A 149 7.29 40.04 1.73
C THR A 149 7.26 38.53 1.51
N PHE A 150 8.40 37.93 1.27
CA PHE A 150 8.49 36.49 0.97
C PHE A 150 8.03 35.64 2.17
N ILE A 151 7.03 34.81 1.93
CA ILE A 151 6.59 33.75 2.84
C ILE A 151 6.54 32.47 2.00
N ASP A 152 7.40 31.50 2.30
CA ASP A 152 7.40 30.21 1.60
C ASP A 152 6.36 29.26 2.23
N PHE A 153 5.13 29.39 1.76
CA PHE A 153 4.01 28.53 2.15
C PHE A 153 4.16 27.07 1.69
N GLY A 154 5.15 26.75 0.84
CA GLY A 154 5.51 25.36 0.53
C GLY A 154 6.15 24.62 1.72
N LEU A 155 6.62 25.36 2.73
CA LEU A 155 7.23 24.81 3.94
C LEU A 155 6.20 24.32 4.98
N ASP A 156 4.94 24.78 4.92
CA ASP A 156 3.92 24.43 5.92
C ASP A 156 3.62 22.92 5.94
N LEU A 157 3.56 22.29 4.76
CA LEU A 157 3.33 20.85 4.60
C LEU A 157 4.63 20.04 4.61
N GLN A 158 5.77 20.72 4.43
CA GLN A 158 7.06 20.07 4.28
C GLN A 158 7.48 19.29 5.54
N ALA A 159 7.06 19.73 6.73
CA ALA A 159 7.32 19.02 7.97
C ALA A 159 6.58 17.67 8.03
N CYS A 160 5.28 17.65 7.69
CA CYS A 160 4.48 16.43 7.63
C CYS A 160 5.04 15.45 6.58
N ILE A 161 5.35 15.94 5.38
CA ILE A 161 5.97 15.16 4.31
C ILE A 161 7.30 14.53 4.77
N LYS A 162 8.15 15.31 5.45
CA LYS A 162 9.45 14.83 5.94
C LYS A 162 9.31 13.75 7.00
N LEU A 163 8.31 13.86 7.88
CA LEU A 163 8.02 12.83 8.87
C LEU A 163 7.76 11.47 8.20
N ILE A 164 7.09 11.46 7.05
CA ILE A 164 6.68 10.23 6.37
C ILE A 164 7.82 9.64 5.54
N GLU A 165 8.51 10.45 4.71
CA GLU A 165 9.40 9.94 3.65
C GLU A 165 10.90 9.96 3.98
N LYS A 166 11.35 10.75 4.96
CA LYS A 166 12.79 10.88 5.22
C LYS A 166 13.35 9.63 5.89
N PRO A 167 14.68 9.43 5.85
CA PRO A 167 15.35 8.43 6.68
C PRO A 167 14.94 8.57 8.15
N MET A 168 14.69 7.45 8.82
CA MET A 168 14.12 7.42 10.19
C MET A 168 12.74 8.09 10.30
N GLY A 169 12.02 8.24 9.18
CA GLY A 169 10.60 8.61 9.14
C GLY A 169 9.70 7.38 9.09
N ILE A 170 8.39 7.59 8.99
CA ILE A 170 7.37 6.53 9.11
C ILE A 170 7.64 5.37 8.14
N ILE A 171 7.78 5.63 6.84
CA ILE A 171 7.94 4.57 5.83
C ILE A 171 9.31 3.90 5.95
N SER A 172 10.38 4.68 6.14
CA SER A 172 11.73 4.14 6.33
C SER A 172 11.82 3.19 7.52
N MET A 173 11.16 3.53 8.64
CA MET A 173 11.15 2.68 9.82
C MET A 173 10.31 1.43 9.63
N LEU A 174 9.24 1.49 8.82
CA LEU A 174 8.46 0.31 8.45
C LEU A 174 9.28 -0.66 7.60
N ASP A 175 9.99 -0.14 6.59
CA ASP A 175 10.85 -0.94 5.72
C ASP A 175 11.95 -1.66 6.51
N GLU A 176 12.55 -0.99 7.49
CA GLU A 176 13.54 -1.59 8.38
C GLU A 176 12.91 -2.65 9.29
N GLU A 177 11.75 -2.39 9.87
CA GLU A 177 11.12 -3.29 10.83
C GLU A 177 10.56 -4.55 10.16
N CYS A 178 10.11 -4.47 8.91
CA CYS A 178 9.53 -5.62 8.20
C CYS A 178 10.52 -6.75 7.88
N ILE A 179 11.83 -6.47 7.91
CA ILE A 179 12.89 -7.47 7.68
C ILE A 179 13.50 -7.99 8.99
N VAL A 180 13.17 -7.39 10.14
CA VAL A 180 13.71 -7.79 11.44
C VAL A 180 13.02 -9.07 11.93
N PRO A 181 13.78 -10.15 12.19
CA PRO A 181 13.18 -11.37 12.73
C PRO A 181 12.47 -11.12 14.05
N LYS A 182 11.23 -11.59 14.19
CA LYS A 182 10.36 -11.45 15.38
C LYS A 182 9.87 -10.02 15.66
N ALA A 183 10.03 -9.09 14.72
CA ALA A 183 9.30 -7.83 14.78
C ALA A 183 7.78 -8.05 14.69
N SER A 184 7.02 -7.11 15.24
CA SER A 184 5.56 -7.10 15.20
C SER A 184 5.04 -5.67 15.08
N ASP A 185 3.74 -5.53 14.82
CA ASP A 185 3.09 -4.22 14.74
C ASP A 185 3.27 -3.41 16.04
N LEU A 186 3.35 -4.08 17.19
CA LEU A 186 3.63 -3.45 18.48
C LEU A 186 5.06 -2.94 18.59
N THR A 187 6.06 -3.70 18.10
CA THR A 187 7.46 -3.23 18.13
C THR A 187 7.65 -2.04 17.19
N TYR A 188 7.00 -2.08 16.02
CA TYR A 188 6.96 -0.96 15.09
C TYR A 188 6.33 0.30 15.71
N ALA A 189 5.12 0.19 16.26
CA ALA A 189 4.42 1.31 16.89
C ALA A 189 5.21 1.93 18.06
N GLN A 190 5.87 1.10 18.86
CA GLN A 190 6.74 1.56 19.94
C GLN A 190 7.94 2.35 19.39
N LYS A 191 8.63 1.82 18.37
CA LYS A 191 9.76 2.51 17.72
C LYS A 191 9.36 3.87 17.16
N LEU A 192 8.22 3.96 16.47
CA LEU A 192 7.70 5.24 15.97
C LEU A 192 7.47 6.25 17.11
N THR A 193 6.85 5.78 18.19
CA THR A 193 6.57 6.60 19.37
C THR A 193 7.87 7.10 19.99
N ASP A 194 8.85 6.24 20.22
CA ASP A 194 10.14 6.59 20.80
C ASP A 194 10.93 7.56 19.92
N GLN A 195 10.82 7.43 18.61
CA GLN A 195 11.54 8.24 17.64
C GLN A 195 10.93 9.64 17.46
N HIS A 196 9.59 9.76 17.45
CA HIS A 196 8.92 10.98 17.00
C HIS A 196 8.09 11.70 18.05
N LEU A 197 7.56 11.00 19.06
CA LEU A 197 6.65 11.62 20.03
C LEU A 197 7.37 12.69 20.85
N GLY A 198 6.80 13.91 20.86
CA GLY A 198 7.38 15.07 21.53
C GLY A 198 8.64 15.63 20.87
N LYS A 199 9.09 15.05 19.74
CA LYS A 199 10.26 15.46 18.95
C LYS A 199 9.86 16.04 17.59
N HIS A 200 8.82 15.50 16.97
CA HIS A 200 8.29 15.98 15.69
C HIS A 200 6.93 16.66 15.89
N PRO A 201 6.71 17.90 15.40
CA PRO A 201 5.47 18.65 15.65
C PRO A 201 4.22 18.01 15.05
N ASN A 202 4.36 17.25 13.96
CA ASN A 202 3.24 16.54 13.30
C ASN A 202 3.05 15.08 13.78
N PHE A 203 3.74 14.64 14.84
CA PHE A 203 3.54 13.31 15.41
C PHE A 203 2.94 13.41 16.81
N GLU A 204 1.69 12.95 16.94
CA GLU A 204 0.92 13.04 18.17
C GLU A 204 0.52 11.66 18.70
N LYS A 205 0.15 11.59 19.98
CA LYS A 205 -0.50 10.38 20.50
C LYS A 205 -1.88 10.22 19.86
N PRO A 206 -2.32 8.99 19.57
CA PRO A 206 -3.68 8.76 19.10
C PRO A 206 -4.67 9.30 20.16
N LYS A 207 -5.72 9.97 19.68
CA LYS A 207 -6.80 10.45 20.55
C LYS A 207 -7.52 9.23 21.15
N PRO A 208 -8.04 9.32 22.38
CA PRO A 208 -8.90 8.27 22.93
C PRO A 208 -10.03 7.94 21.95
N PRO A 209 -10.32 6.66 21.66
CA PRO A 209 -11.35 6.29 20.69
C PRO A 209 -12.68 6.92 21.07
N LYS A 210 -13.34 7.60 20.11
CA LYS A 210 -14.67 8.18 20.30
C LYS A 210 -15.66 7.56 19.30
N GLY A 211 -16.88 7.34 19.74
CA GLY A 211 -17.94 6.77 18.89
C GLY A 211 -17.53 5.39 18.36
N LYS A 212 -17.63 5.20 17.04
CA LYS A 212 -17.35 3.92 16.37
C LYS A 212 -15.87 3.61 16.18
N GLN A 213 -14.97 4.54 16.54
CA GLN A 213 -13.52 4.34 16.39
C GLN A 213 -12.99 3.17 17.23
N GLY A 214 -13.62 2.87 18.38
CA GLY A 214 -13.25 1.71 19.21
C GLY A 214 -13.64 0.38 18.54
N GLU A 215 -14.89 0.28 18.09
CA GLU A 215 -15.43 -0.92 17.44
C GLU A 215 -14.71 -1.23 16.10
N ALA A 216 -14.36 -0.19 15.34
CA ALA A 216 -13.67 -0.34 14.06
C ALA A 216 -12.22 -0.82 14.20
N ALA A 217 -11.57 -0.57 15.34
CA ALA A 217 -10.24 -1.08 15.64
C ALA A 217 -10.25 -2.56 16.06
N GLU A 218 -11.33 -3.03 16.71
CA GLU A 218 -11.48 -4.42 17.13
C GLU A 218 -11.91 -5.34 15.97
N ALA A 219 -12.70 -4.86 15.02
CA ALA A 219 -13.19 -5.66 13.90
C ALA A 219 -12.14 -6.00 12.81
N ASN A 220 -10.99 -5.31 12.84
CA ASN A 220 -9.93 -5.43 11.83
C ASN A 220 -8.62 -6.06 12.38
N ASN A 221 -8.62 -6.47 13.65
CA ASN A 221 -7.55 -7.27 14.28
C ASN A 221 -7.98 -8.74 14.41
#